data_AF-A0A3M2ECL3-F1
#
_entry.id   AF-A0A3M2ECL3-F1
#
_cell.length_a   1.000
_cell.length_b   1.000
_cell.length_c   1.000
_cell.angle_alpha   90.00
_cell.angle_beta   90.00
_cell.angle_gamma   90.00
#
_symmetry.space_group_name_H-M   'P 1'
#
loop_
_entity.id
_entity.type
_entity.pdbx_description
1 polymer ?
#
loop_
_entity_poly.entity_id
_entity_poly.type
_entity_poly.pdbx_seq_one_letter_code
_entity_poly.pdbx_strand_id
1 'polypeptide(L)'
;MLDRLLAPGSGFQRRIAALVALLETERGLIRRGAIAELAALDARRQKLLAALAEADPPPGPESAAALEALRQAAERNLRLLQSFRDGLARAGERARRMARDSAAIGLYGPGGERRGELSAPPARDRRA
;
A
#
# COMPACT_ATOMS: atom_id res chain seq x y z
N MET A 1 10.70 -16.57 -27.85
CA MET A 1 12.05 -16.03 -28.14
C MET A 1 12.70 -15.50 -26.85
N LEU A 2 12.85 -16.34 -25.82
CA LEU A 2 13.40 -15.96 -24.51
C LEU A 2 14.33 -17.07 -23.93
N ASP A 3 14.92 -17.91 -24.79
CA ASP A 3 15.78 -19.04 -24.39
C ASP A 3 17.29 -18.72 -24.42
N ARG A 4 17.69 -17.44 -24.31
CA ARG A 4 19.09 -17.05 -24.53
C ARG A 4 19.77 -16.19 -23.45
N LEU A 5 19.28 -16.21 -22.22
CA LEU A 5 20.01 -15.60 -21.09
C LEU A 5 20.55 -16.68 -20.15
N LEU A 6 21.49 -17.47 -20.69
CA LEU A 6 22.47 -18.25 -19.93
C LEU A 6 23.51 -17.26 -19.36
N ALA A 7 23.23 -16.70 -18.19
CA ALA A 7 24.28 -16.21 -17.30
C ALA A 7 24.73 -17.38 -16.39
N PRO A 8 26.02 -17.51 -16.05
CA PRO A 8 26.49 -18.49 -15.09
C PRO A 8 25.92 -18.09 -13.73
N GLY A 9 24.87 -18.79 -13.32
CA GLY A 9 24.26 -18.58 -12.02
C GLY A 9 23.47 -19.79 -11.58
N SER A 10 23.73 -20.19 -10.32
CA SER A 10 23.01 -21.26 -9.64
C SER A 10 21.50 -21.01 -9.67
N GLY A 11 20.69 -22.06 -9.51
CA GLY A 11 19.23 -21.92 -9.45
C GLY A 11 18.77 -20.88 -8.41
N PHE A 12 19.57 -20.66 -7.36
CA PHE A 12 19.39 -19.62 -6.35
C PHE A 12 19.44 -18.20 -6.92
N GLN A 13 20.50 -17.84 -7.65
CA GLN A 13 20.65 -16.49 -8.22
C GLN A 13 19.53 -16.15 -9.21
N ARG A 14 19.11 -17.13 -10.02
CA ARG A 14 17.97 -16.97 -10.94
C ARG A 14 16.65 -16.71 -10.20
N ARG A 15 16.42 -17.38 -9.08
CA ARG A 15 15.22 -17.16 -8.24
C ARG A 15 15.24 -15.78 -7.60
N ILE A 16 16.37 -15.33 -7.08
CA ILE A 16 16.51 -13.97 -6.55
C ILE A 16 16.22 -12.93 -7.63
N ALA A 17 16.83 -13.06 -8.82
CA ALA A 17 16.59 -12.14 -9.92
C ALA A 17 15.09 -12.09 -10.31
N ALA A 18 14.42 -13.24 -10.32
CA ALA A 18 12.98 -13.31 -10.56
C ALA A 18 12.16 -12.61 -9.47
N LEU A 19 12.53 -12.74 -8.20
CA LEU A 19 11.89 -12.02 -7.09
C LEU A 19 12.12 -10.52 -7.18
N VAL A 20 13.33 -10.07 -7.50
CA VAL A 20 13.63 -8.64 -7.69
C VAL A 20 12.79 -8.06 -8.83
N ALA A 21 12.70 -8.74 -9.96
CA ALA A 21 11.86 -8.31 -11.09
C ALA A 21 10.37 -8.26 -10.72
N LEU A 22 9.90 -9.21 -9.89
CA LEU A 22 8.54 -9.20 -9.36
C LEU A 22 8.29 -7.98 -8.47
N LEU A 23 9.22 -7.65 -7.57
CA LEU A 23 9.13 -6.47 -6.70
C LEU A 23 9.13 -5.16 -7.49
N GLU A 24 9.91 -5.05 -8.57
CA GLU A 24 9.85 -3.87 -9.44
C GLU A 24 8.50 -3.76 -10.18
N THR A 25 7.90 -4.90 -10.54
CA THR A 25 6.53 -4.94 -11.09
C THR A 25 5.51 -4.47 -10.04
N GLU A 26 5.57 -5.00 -8.81
CA GLU A 26 4.73 -4.56 -7.69
C GLU A 26 4.84 -3.04 -7.46
N ARG A 27 6.07 -2.50 -7.47
CA ARG A 27 6.32 -1.06 -7.34
C ARG A 27 5.56 -0.26 -8.40
N GLY A 28 5.58 -0.72 -9.65
CA GLY A 28 4.85 -0.10 -10.75
C GLY A 28 3.33 -0.15 -10.56
N LEU A 29 2.79 -1.20 -9.95
CA LEU A 29 1.37 -1.31 -9.62
C LEU A 29 0.97 -0.41 -8.45
N ILE A 30 1.78 -0.36 -7.39
CA ILE A 30 1.55 0.51 -6.23
C ILE A 30 1.48 1.97 -6.67
N ARG A 31 2.43 2.40 -7.52
CA ARG A 31 2.46 3.78 -8.06
C ARG A 31 1.23 4.14 -8.88
N ARG A 32 0.62 3.17 -9.56
CA ARG A 32 -0.59 3.35 -10.37
C ARG A 32 -1.89 3.16 -9.58
N GLY A 33 -1.81 2.72 -8.32
CA GLY A 33 -2.99 2.39 -7.52
C GLY A 33 -3.73 1.13 -7.97
N ALA A 34 -3.08 0.24 -8.72
CA ALA A 34 -3.67 -0.98 -9.26
C ALA A 34 -3.73 -2.11 -8.20
N ILE A 35 -4.52 -1.91 -7.14
CA ILE A 35 -4.56 -2.79 -5.96
C ILE A 35 -5.04 -4.22 -6.30
N ALA A 36 -5.97 -4.36 -7.24
CA ALA A 36 -6.47 -5.68 -7.66
C ALA A 36 -5.37 -6.53 -8.33
N GLU A 37 -4.54 -5.90 -9.17
CA GLU A 37 -3.42 -6.56 -9.86
C GLU A 37 -2.31 -6.93 -8.87
N LEU A 38 -2.12 -6.14 -7.82
CA LEU A 38 -1.20 -6.45 -6.71
C LEU A 38 -1.58 -7.75 -6.00
N ALA A 39 -2.86 -7.98 -5.74
CA ALA A 39 -3.34 -9.22 -5.12
C ALA A 39 -3.02 -10.46 -5.98
N ALA A 40 -3.13 -10.32 -7.31
CA ALA A 40 -2.81 -11.41 -8.24
C ALA A 40 -1.32 -11.79 -8.25
N LEU A 41 -0.41 -10.86 -7.89
CA LEU A 41 1.01 -11.16 -7.80
C LEU A 41 1.40 -11.95 -6.54
N ASP A 42 0.56 -11.94 -5.50
CA ASP A 42 0.92 -12.50 -4.20
C ASP A 42 1.16 -14.02 -4.26
N ALA A 43 0.30 -14.77 -4.95
CA ALA A 43 0.48 -16.22 -5.12
C ALA A 43 1.81 -16.56 -5.84
N ARG A 44 2.18 -15.76 -6.85
CA ARG A 44 3.45 -15.93 -7.57
C ARG A 44 4.64 -15.60 -6.67
N ARG A 45 4.54 -14.55 -5.86
CA ARG A 45 5.57 -14.16 -4.88
C ARG A 45 5.79 -15.26 -3.84
N GLN A 46 4.71 -15.75 -3.22
CA GLN A 46 4.78 -16.80 -2.22
C GLN A 46 5.45 -18.06 -2.78
N LYS A 47 5.10 -18.47 -4.00
CA LYS A 47 5.72 -19.62 -4.67
C LYS A 47 7.24 -19.43 -4.87
N LEU A 48 7.68 -18.25 -5.29
CA LEU A 48 9.10 -17.96 -5.49
C LEU A 48 9.87 -17.88 -4.17
N LEU A 49 9.25 -17.32 -3.11
CA LEU A 49 9.84 -17.26 -1.78
C LEU A 49 10.00 -18.67 -1.18
N ALA A 50 8.97 -19.53 -1.29
CA ALA A 50 9.07 -20.91 -0.87
C ALA A 50 10.20 -21.64 -1.63
N ALA A 51 10.27 -21.48 -2.95
CA ALA A 51 11.34 -22.08 -3.75
C ALA A 51 12.74 -21.52 -3.44
N LEU A 52 12.84 -20.30 -2.90
CA LEU A 52 14.11 -19.72 -2.44
C LEU A 52 14.48 -20.24 -1.05
N ALA A 53 13.51 -20.42 -0.16
CA ALA A 53 13.72 -20.94 1.20
C ALA A 53 14.23 -22.38 1.19
N GLU A 54 13.75 -23.20 0.25
CA GLU A 54 14.23 -24.58 0.04
C GLU A 54 15.60 -24.66 -0.68
N ALA A 55 16.16 -23.52 -1.11
CA ALA A 55 17.40 -23.48 -1.86
C ALA A 55 18.55 -23.00 -0.96
N ASP A 56 19.57 -23.83 -0.80
CA ASP A 56 20.78 -23.41 -0.09
C ASP A 56 21.49 -22.28 -0.87
N PRO A 57 21.80 -21.15 -0.21
CA PRO A 57 22.57 -20.09 -0.82
C PRO A 57 24.00 -20.61 -1.11
N PRO A 58 24.50 -20.46 -2.35
CA PRO A 58 25.89 -20.76 -2.64
C PRO A 58 26.79 -19.91 -1.73
N PRO A 59 27.87 -20.47 -1.14
CA PRO A 59 28.82 -19.66 -0.39
C PRO A 59 29.52 -18.67 -1.33
N GLY A 60 29.67 -17.43 -0.89
CA GLY A 60 30.43 -16.42 -1.63
C GLY A 60 29.78 -15.03 -1.65
N PRO A 61 30.54 -14.00 -2.09
CA PRO A 61 30.10 -12.61 -2.09
C PRO A 61 28.94 -12.34 -3.06
N GLU A 62 28.82 -13.11 -4.14
CA GLU A 62 27.75 -12.94 -5.13
C GLU A 62 26.37 -13.25 -4.55
N SER A 63 26.24 -14.32 -3.77
CA SER A 63 24.99 -14.69 -3.11
C SER A 63 24.58 -13.64 -2.08
N ALA A 64 25.55 -13.10 -1.33
CA ALA A 64 25.32 -12.01 -0.39
C ALA A 64 24.85 -10.73 -1.11
N ALA A 65 25.49 -10.37 -2.22
CA ALA A 65 25.08 -9.22 -3.04
C ALA A 65 23.67 -9.40 -3.63
N ALA A 66 23.32 -10.60 -4.07
CA ALA A 66 21.99 -10.92 -4.58
C ALA A 66 20.90 -10.79 -3.50
N LEU A 67 21.15 -11.33 -2.31
CA LEU A 67 20.24 -11.19 -1.17
C LEU A 67 20.07 -9.74 -0.73
N GLU A 68 21.16 -8.96 -0.75
CA GLU A 68 21.13 -7.54 -0.43
C GLU A 68 20.30 -6.74 -1.46
N ALA A 69 20.43 -7.05 -2.76
CA ALA A 69 19.60 -6.45 -3.79
C ALA A 69 18.10 -6.74 -3.59
N LEU A 70 17.76 -7.98 -3.21
CA LEU A 70 16.40 -8.39 -2.86
C LEU A 70 15.87 -7.61 -1.65
N ARG A 71 16.67 -7.50 -0.59
CA ARG A 71 16.32 -6.73 0.61
C ARG A 71 16.04 -5.27 0.28
N GLN A 72 16.92 -4.63 -0.48
CA GLN A 72 16.75 -3.24 -0.89
C GLN A 72 15.48 -3.04 -1.72
N ALA A 73 15.18 -3.95 -2.65
CA ALA A 73 13.95 -3.89 -3.44
C ALA A 73 12.69 -4.00 -2.55
N ALA A 74 12.69 -4.92 -1.59
CA ALA A 74 11.59 -5.09 -0.64
C ALA A 74 11.39 -3.84 0.24
N GLU A 75 12.47 -3.27 0.77
CA GLU A 75 12.41 -2.05 1.58
C GLU A 75 11.87 -0.85 0.79
N ARG A 76 12.28 -0.71 -0.47
CA ARG A 76 11.77 0.35 -1.35
C ARG A 76 10.25 0.25 -1.52
N ASN A 77 9.72 -0.96 -1.67
CA ASN A 77 8.28 -1.18 -1.79
C ASN A 77 7.55 -0.95 -0.47
N LEU A 78 8.13 -1.38 0.65
CA LEU A 78 7.57 -1.14 1.99
C LEU A 78 7.40 0.37 2.27
N ARG A 79 8.44 1.17 2.01
CA ARG A 79 8.38 2.63 2.19
C ARG A 79 7.30 3.27 1.30
N LEU A 80 7.11 2.74 0.09
CA LEU A 80 6.08 3.22 -0.83
C LEU A 80 4.67 2.89 -0.33
N LEU A 81 4.46 1.66 0.17
CA LEU A 81 3.18 1.25 0.77
C LEU A 81 2.84 2.04 2.02
N GLN A 82 3.83 2.31 2.88
CA GLN A 82 3.66 3.18 4.05
C GLN A 82 3.24 4.59 3.62
N SER A 83 3.94 5.18 2.64
CA SER A 83 3.61 6.50 2.11
C SER A 83 2.20 6.54 1.52
N PHE A 84 1.80 5.49 0.79
CA PHE A 84 0.47 5.37 0.22
C PHE A 84 -0.62 5.30 1.30
N ARG A 85 -0.41 4.46 2.33
CA ARG A 85 -1.30 4.33 3.49
C ARG A 85 -1.49 5.67 4.22
N ASP A 86 -0.40 6.38 4.47
CA ASP A 86 -0.44 7.67 5.16
C ASP A 86 -1.17 8.73 4.32
N GLY A 87 -0.99 8.68 2.99
CA GLY A 87 -1.74 9.49 2.04
C GLY A 87 -3.25 9.22 2.08
N LEU A 88 -3.66 7.95 2.12
CA LEU A 88 -5.07 7.55 2.26
C LEU A 88 -5.67 8.01 3.58
N ALA A 89 -4.94 7.89 4.70
CA ALA A 89 -5.39 8.36 6.00
C ALA A 89 -5.70 9.87 5.98
N ARG A 90 -4.76 10.67 5.45
CA ARG A 90 -4.94 12.12 5.27
C ARG A 90 -6.09 12.46 4.33
N ALA A 91 -6.26 11.73 3.24
CA ALA A 91 -7.38 11.92 2.33
C ALA A 91 -8.72 11.64 3.03
N GLY A 92 -8.81 10.58 3.83
CA GLY A 92 -10.00 10.26 4.62
C GLY A 92 -10.32 11.29 5.71
N GLU A 93 -9.29 11.88 6.34
CA GLU A 93 -9.49 13.00 7.25
C GLU A 93 -10.03 14.25 6.55
N ARG A 94 -9.48 14.59 5.38
CA ARG A 94 -9.98 15.70 4.55
C ARG A 94 -11.42 15.48 4.12
N ALA A 95 -11.77 14.29 3.64
CA ALA A 95 -13.14 13.96 3.25
C ALA A 95 -14.12 14.10 4.43
N ARG A 96 -13.74 13.62 5.62
CA ARG A 96 -14.54 13.79 6.85
C ARG A 96 -14.71 15.25 7.25
N ARG A 97 -13.67 16.08 7.09
CA ARG A 97 -13.74 17.52 7.33
C ARG A 97 -14.70 18.18 6.33
N MET A 98 -14.53 17.92 5.04
CA MET A 98 -15.41 18.45 3.99
C MET A 98 -16.87 18.06 4.20
N ALA A 99 -17.15 16.83 4.63
CA ALA A 99 -18.50 16.38 4.94
C ALA A 99 -19.14 17.18 6.09
N ARG A 100 -18.36 17.45 7.16
CA ARG A 100 -18.82 18.30 8.28
C ARG A 100 -19.05 19.74 7.85
N ASP A 101 -18.12 20.31 7.10
CA ASP A 101 -18.22 21.70 6.62
C ASP A 101 -19.41 21.85 5.65
N SER A 102 -19.65 20.86 4.79
CA SER A 102 -20.82 20.84 3.89
C SER A 102 -22.14 20.72 4.65
N ALA A 103 -22.19 19.92 5.72
CA ALA A 103 -23.36 19.84 6.59
C ALA A 103 -23.63 21.19 7.29
N ALA A 104 -22.58 21.92 7.67
CA ALA A 104 -22.71 23.26 8.23
C ALA A 104 -23.21 24.29 7.20
N ILE A 105 -22.88 24.14 5.91
CA ILE A 105 -23.38 24.99 4.82
C ILE A 105 -24.88 24.72 4.54
N GLY A 106 -25.32 23.46 4.62
CA GLY A 106 -26.73 23.07 4.50
C GLY A 106 -27.65 23.59 5.61
N LEU A 107 -27.07 24.12 6.69
CA LEU A 107 -27.80 24.83 7.75
C LEU A 107 -28.10 26.29 7.38
N TYR A 108 -27.76 26.78 6.19
CA TYR A 108 -28.15 28.11 5.72
C TYR A 108 -29.28 28.02 4.69
N GLY A 109 -30.31 28.84 4.84
CA GLY A 109 -31.37 28.98 3.86
C GLY A 109 -30.93 29.76 2.60
N PRO A 110 -31.74 29.81 1.54
CA PRO A 110 -31.43 30.51 0.28
C PRO A 110 -31.10 32.00 0.43
N GLY A 111 -31.51 32.63 1.54
CA GLY A 111 -31.19 34.02 1.89
C GLY A 111 -29.96 34.21 2.77
N GLY A 112 -29.17 33.16 3.05
CA GLY A 112 -27.98 33.23 3.91
C GLY A 112 -28.27 33.16 5.41
N GLU A 113 -29.53 32.93 5.81
CA GLU A 113 -29.93 32.84 7.21
C GLU A 113 -29.65 31.45 7.79
N ARG A 114 -29.08 31.39 8.99
CA ARG A 114 -28.75 30.14 9.70
C ARG A 114 -30.05 29.48 10.20
N ARG A 115 -30.49 28.39 9.58
CA ARG A 115 -31.56 27.51 10.10
C ARG A 115 -31.09 26.93 11.44
N GLY A 116 -31.85 27.25 12.48
CA GLY A 116 -31.50 27.09 13.89
C GLY A 116 -30.89 25.73 14.27
N GLU A 117 -30.00 25.82 15.25
CA GLU A 117 -29.39 24.72 15.96
C GLU A 117 -30.42 23.67 16.40
N LEU A 118 -30.06 22.40 16.28
CA LEU A 118 -30.78 21.27 16.84
C LEU A 118 -31.31 21.63 18.23
N SER A 119 -32.65 21.66 18.35
CA SER A 119 -33.44 21.92 19.54
C SER A 119 -32.72 21.47 20.81
N ALA A 120 -32.50 22.42 21.73
CA ALA A 120 -32.03 22.12 23.08
C ALA A 120 -32.90 20.99 23.68
N PRO A 121 -32.31 20.02 24.41
CA PRO A 121 -33.09 19.01 25.11
C PRO A 121 -33.99 19.72 26.14
N PRO A 122 -35.27 19.30 26.29
CA PRO A 122 -36.20 19.98 27.17
C PRO A 122 -35.67 19.95 28.60
N ALA A 123 -35.59 21.14 29.21
CA ALA A 123 -35.20 21.31 30.60
C ALA A 123 -36.15 20.47 31.48
N ARG A 124 -35.58 19.57 32.28
CA ARG A 124 -36.33 18.80 33.29
C ARG A 124 -36.88 19.78 34.32
N ASP A 125 -38.20 19.94 34.33
CA ASP A 125 -38.95 20.61 35.38
C ASP A 125 -38.74 19.84 36.71
N ARG A 126 -38.01 20.45 37.65
CA ARG A 126 -37.94 20.02 39.05
C ARG A 126 -38.70 21.06 39.86
N ARG A 127 -39.98 20.80 40.11
CA ARG A 127 -40.71 21.44 41.21
C ARG A 127 -40.45 20.68 42.50
N ALA A 128 -39.96 21.40 43.50
CA ALA A 128 -40.05 21.09 44.93
C ALA A 128 -40.31 22.40 45.67
#